data_AF-A0A850AS78-F1
#
_entry.id   AF-A0A850AS78-F1
#
_cell.length_a   1.000
_cell.length_b   1.000
_cell.length_c   1.000
_cell.angle_alpha   90.00
_cell.angle_beta   90.00
_cell.angle_gamma   90.00
#
_symmetry.space_group_name_H-M   'P 1'
#
loop_
_entity.id
_entity.type
_entity.pdbx_description
1 polymer ?
#
loop_
_entity_poly.entity_id
_entity_poly.type
_entity_poly.pdbx_seq_one_letter_code
_entity_poly.pdbx_strand_id
1 'polypeptide(L)' 'MEALEIKSFDDKIVITISKRSVDPDFVVNLLNYLRIEELIRKADFKKDILQIGKEIQKDWWEKNKERFLEESK' A
#
# COMPACT_ATOMS: atom_id res chain seq x y z
N MET A 1 -13.65 4.49 -23.69
CA MET A 1 -12.32 4.39 -23.04
C MET A 1 -12.40 3.26 -22.05
N GLU A 2 -11.54 2.25 -22.17
CA GLU A 2 -11.54 1.12 -21.26
C GLU A 2 -11.10 1.55 -19.86
N ALA A 3 -11.62 0.88 -18.82
CA ALA A 3 -11.36 1.22 -17.43
C ALA A 3 -9.91 0.93 -17.00
N LEU A 4 -9.28 -0.05 -17.66
CA LEU A 4 -7.92 -0.53 -17.42
C LEU A 4 -7.29 -0.94 -18.74
N GLU A 5 -6.09 -0.44 -19.03
CA GLU A 5 -5.27 -0.84 -20.16
C GLU A 5 -3.87 -1.21 -19.65
N ILE A 6 -3.35 -2.37 -20.05
CA ILE A 6 -2.01 -2.83 -19.65
C ILE A 6 -1.18 -3.04 -20.92
N LYS A 7 -0.01 -2.39 -20.98
CA LYS A 7 0.98 -2.55 -22.04
C LYS A 7 2.28 -3.05 -21.45
N SER A 8 2.78 -4.17 -21.96
CA SER A 8 4.09 -4.69 -21.60
C SER A 8 5.09 -4.34 -22.69
N PHE A 9 6.22 -3.76 -22.29
CA PHE A 9 7.40 -3.51 -23.09
C PHE A 9 8.57 -4.31 -22.51
N ASP A 10 9.68 -4.40 -23.23
CA ASP A 10 10.84 -5.20 -22.81
C ASP A 10 11.45 -4.72 -21.47
N ASP A 11 11.36 -3.42 -21.17
CA ASP A 11 11.94 -2.78 -19.97
C ASP A 11 10.92 -2.42 -18.89
N LYS A 12 9.62 -2.43 -19.21
CA LYS A 12 8.58 -1.90 -18.31
C LYS A 12 7.17 -2.38 -18.64
N ILE A 13 6.31 -2.31 -17.64
CA ILE A 13 4.86 -2.48 -17.78
C ILE A 13 4.20 -1.12 -17.53
N VAL A 14 3.37 -0.66 -18.46
CA VAL A 14 2.57 0.56 -18.34
C VAL A 14 1.12 0.16 -18.08
N ILE A 15 0.62 0.55 -16.91
CA ILE A 15 -0.77 0.35 -16.50
C ILE A 15 -1.47 1.70 -16.57
N THR A 16 -2.49 1.80 -17.42
CA THR A 16 -3.33 3.00 -17.56
C THR A 16 -4.68 2.71 -16.96
N ILE A 17 -5.10 3.53 -15.99
CA ILE A 17 -6.40 3.39 -15.33
C ILE A 17 -7.17 4.68 -15.51
N SER A 18 -8.43 4.56 -15.92
CA SER A 18 -9.31 5.72 -16.01
C SER A 18 -9.66 6.21 -14.60
N LYS A 19 -9.44 7.51 -14.35
CA LYS A 19 -9.82 8.17 -13.08
C LYS A 19 -11.33 8.16 -12.79
N ARG A 20 -12.15 7.85 -13.80
CA ARG A 20 -13.61 7.73 -13.64
C ARG A 20 -14.04 6.38 -13.08
N SER A 21 -13.15 5.39 -13.08
CA SER A 21 -13.42 4.02 -12.68
C SER A 21 -12.80 3.62 -11.35
N VAL A 22 -11.83 4.38 -10.83
CA VAL A 22 -11.20 4.08 -9.55
C VAL A 22 -10.69 5.35 -8.87
N ASP A 23 -10.69 5.32 -7.55
CA ASP A 23 -10.07 6.36 -6.72
C ASP A 23 -8.53 6.36 -6.93
N PRO A 24 -7.92 7.46 -7.40
CA PRO A 24 -6.49 7.57 -7.57
C PRO A 24 -5.68 7.28 -6.30
N ASP A 25 -6.17 7.71 -5.13
CA ASP A 25 -5.46 7.54 -3.87
C ASP A 25 -5.39 6.07 -3.46
N PHE A 26 -6.47 5.32 -3.71
CA PHE A 26 -6.50 3.87 -3.53
C PHE A 26 -5.44 3.16 -4.38
N VAL A 27 -5.30 3.54 -5.66
CA VAL A 27 -4.32 2.94 -6.57
C VAL A 27 -2.89 3.22 -6.12
N VAL A 28 -2.60 4.46 -5.74
CA VAL A 28 -1.27 4.85 -5.26
C VAL A 28 -0.91 4.05 -4.00
N ASN A 29 -1.85 3.93 -3.07
CA ASN A 29 -1.64 3.15 -1.84
C ASN A 29 -1.38 1.66 -2.12
N LEU A 30 -2.12 1.07 -3.05
CA LEU A 30 -1.90 -0.32 -3.48
C LEU A 30 -0.51 -0.52 -4.09
N LEU A 31 -0.08 0.37 -4.99
CA LEU A 31 1.23 0.28 -5.62
C LEU A 31 2.37 0.44 -4.60
N ASN A 32 2.21 1.34 -3.63
CA ASN A 32 3.17 1.50 -2.53
C ASN A 32 3.25 0.25 -1.66
N TYR A 33 2.11 -0.37 -1.33
CA TYR A 33 2.07 -1.62 -0.58
C TYR A 33 2.82 -2.75 -1.32
N LEU A 34 2.55 -2.94 -2.61
CA LEU A 34 3.22 -3.96 -3.43
C LEU A 34 4.74 -3.74 -3.47
N ARG A 35 5.20 -2.49 -3.56
CA ARG A 35 6.61 -2.15 -3.51
C ARG A 35 7.26 -2.53 -2.17
N ILE A 36 6.57 -2.27 -1.07
CA ILE A 36 7.06 -2.65 0.28
C ILE A 36 7.14 -4.18 0.39
N GLU A 37 6.12 -4.91 -0.04
CA GLU A 37 6.11 -6.39 -0.05
C GLU A 37 7.26 -6.97 -0.90
N GLU A 38 7.56 -6.37 -2.04
CA GLU A 38 8.68 -6.78 -2.89
C GLU A 38 10.03 -6.53 -2.20
N LEU A 39 10.19 -5.36 -1.56
CA LEU A 39 11.41 -5.03 -0.81
C LEU A 39 11.61 -5.97 0.39
N ILE A 40 10.53 -6.31 1.10
CA ILE A 40 10.55 -7.25 2.22
C ILE A 40 11.00 -8.64 1.76
N ARG A 41 10.47 -9.09 0.62
CA ARG A 41 10.87 -10.35 -0.01
C ARG A 41 12.34 -10.36 -0.45
N LYS A 42 12.81 -9.25 -1.02
CA LYS A 42 14.20 -9.10 -1.50
C LYS A 42 15.22 -9.04 -0.35
N ALA A 43 14.84 -8.45 0.77
CA ALA A 43 15.71 -8.29 1.93
C ALA A 43 15.74 -9.52 2.87
N ASP A 44 15.10 -10.63 2.48
CA ASP A 44 14.95 -11.85 3.30
C ASP A 44 14.49 -11.55 4.73
N PHE A 45 13.69 -10.49 4.89
CA PHE A 45 13.07 -10.18 6.16
C PHE A 45 12.15 -11.34 6.50
N LYS A 46 12.53 -12.13 7.50
CA LYS A 46 11.72 -13.22 8.02
C LYS A 46 10.30 -12.71 8.26
N LYS A 47 9.29 -13.54 7.94
CA LYS A 47 7.87 -13.23 8.17
C LYS A 47 7.58 -12.69 9.58
N ASP A 48 8.42 -13.05 10.54
CA ASP A 48 8.40 -12.59 11.92
C ASP A 48 8.54 -11.05 12.04
N ILE A 49 9.31 -10.38 11.18
CA ILE A 49 9.48 -8.91 11.19
C ILE A 49 8.23 -8.18 10.70
N LEU A 50 7.52 -8.75 9.73
CA LEU A 50 6.20 -8.27 9.30
C LEU A 50 5.19 -8.36 10.44
N GLN A 51 5.27 -9.43 11.25
CA GLN A 51 4.42 -9.61 12.42
C GLN A 51 4.72 -8.55 13.49
N ILE A 52 6.01 -8.27 13.75
CA ILE A 52 6.44 -7.20 14.65
C ILE A 52 5.92 -5.83 14.17
N GLY A 53 6.00 -5.53 12.87
CA GLY A 53 5.47 -4.28 12.31
C GLY A 53 3.96 -4.13 12.51
N LYS A 54 3.20 -5.22 12.36
CA LYS A 54 1.75 -5.26 12.60
C LYS A 54 1.41 -5.11 14.08
N GLU A 55 2.17 -5.75 14.97
CA GLU A 55 2.02 -5.62 16.42
C GLU A 55 2.30 -4.18 16.87
N ILE A 56 3.38 -3.56 16.38
CA ILE A 56 3.70 -2.16 16.68
C ILE A 56 2.58 -1.22 16.20
N GLN A 57 2.06 -1.40 14.99
CA GLN A 57 0.93 -0.58 14.50
C GLN A 57 -0.33 -0.79 15.34
N LYS A 58 -0.64 -2.04 15.68
CA LYS A 58 -1.81 -2.37 16.51
C LYS A 58 -1.69 -1.75 17.89
N ASP A 59 -0.55 -1.90 18.55
CA ASP A 59 -0.27 -1.36 19.88
C ASP A 59 -0.31 0.18 19.87
N TRP A 60 0.19 0.80 18.81
CA TRP A 60 0.11 2.25 18.65
C TRP A 60 -1.34 2.72 18.51
N TRP A 61 -2.12 2.06 17.64
CA TRP A 61 -3.54 2.38 17.47
C TRP A 61 -4.33 2.15 18.76
N GLU A 62 -4.15 1.05 19.47
CA GLU A 62 -4.84 0.80 20.75
C GLU A 62 -4.57 1.90 21.79
N LYS A 63 -3.35 2.45 21.81
CA LYS A 63 -2.95 3.48 22.78
C LYS A 63 -3.28 4.92 22.37
N ASN A 64 -3.33 5.21 21.07
CA ASN A 64 -3.37 6.58 20.57
C ASN A 64 -4.62 6.91 19.73
N LYS A 65 -5.49 5.92 19.46
CA LYS A 65 -6.68 6.11 18.60
C LYS A 65 -7.61 7.21 19.10
N GLU A 66 -7.91 7.25 20.39
CA GLU A 66 -8.84 8.25 20.94
C GLU A 66 -8.30 9.67 20.77
N ARG A 67 -7.03 9.88 21.13
CA ARG A 67 -6.34 11.17 20.96
C ARG A 67 -6.24 11.59 19.50
N PHE A 68 -5.92 10.67 18.60
CA PHE A 68 -5.80 10.95 17.17
C PHE A 68 -7.14 11.33 16.52
N LEU A 69 -8.24 10.74 16.98
CA LEU A 69 -9.59 11.05 16.51
C LEU A 69 -10.15 12.36 17.10
N GLU A 70 -9.71 12.77 18.29
CA GLU A 70 -10.06 14.07 18.87
C GLU A 70 -9.32 15.23 18.19
N GLU A 71 -8.07 15.05 17.77
CA GLU A 71 -7.29 16.07 17.05
C GLU A 71 -7.73 16.27 15.58
N SER A 72 -8.61 15.40 15.04
CA SER A 72 -9.11 15.46 13.66
C SER A 72 -10.50 16.11 13.51
N LYS A 73 -11.00 16.79 14.56
CA LYS A 73 -12.29 17.48 14.59
C LYS A 73 -12.13 18.99 14.49
#